data_AF-A0A6I1K289-F1
#
_entry.id   AF-A0A6I1K289-F1
#
_cell.length_a   1.000
_cell.length_b   1.000
_cell.length_c   1.000
_cell.angle_alpha   90.00
_cell.angle_beta   90.00
_cell.angle_gamma   90.00
#
_symmetry.space_group_name_H-M   'P 1'
#
loop_
_entity.id
_entity.type
_entity.pdbx_description
1 polymer ?
#
loop_
_entity_poly.entity_id
_entity_poly.type
_entity_poly.pdbx_seq_one_letter_code
_entity_poly.pdbx_strand_id
1 'polypeptide(L)'
;MVARRRLIAYATAETIAEARVKARELTAAGRFPHDPKPMLNWYLANVRTIEPAPLGKQRSRDRNDDPILACALGAGARIVTAYDKDLLDMGKPFGIEIIKPAELLRRLKV
;
A
#
# COMPACT_ATOMS: atom_id res chain seq x y z
N MET A 1 27.86 8.93 -1.96
CA MET A 1 26.59 9.48 -2.48
C MET A 1 25.45 8.67 -1.86
N VAL A 2 24.88 9.11 -0.74
CA VAL A 2 23.82 8.36 -0.05
C VAL A 2 22.50 8.70 -0.72
N ALA A 3 21.86 7.73 -1.37
CA ALA A 3 20.50 7.87 -1.86
C ALA A 3 19.59 8.19 -0.66
N ARG A 4 19.22 9.46 -0.47
CA ARG A 4 18.19 9.86 0.49
C ARG A 4 16.91 9.13 0.09
N ARG A 5 16.48 8.14 0.86
CA ARG A 5 15.17 7.51 0.70
C ARG A 5 14.11 8.60 0.85
N ARG A 6 13.58 9.09 -0.28
CA ARG A 6 12.51 10.11 -0.32
C ARG A 6 11.16 9.53 0.11
N LEU A 7 11.03 8.20 0.17
CA LEU A 7 9.82 7.49 0.55
C LEU A 7 10.12 6.30 1.46
N ILE A 8 9.17 6.00 2.35
CA ILE A 8 9.15 4.82 3.21
C ILE A 8 7.80 4.15 2.98
N ALA A 9 7.81 2.87 2.61
CA ALA A 9 6.61 2.06 2.49
C ALA A 9 6.25 1.47 3.87
N TYR A 10 4.95 1.40 4.17
CA TYR A 10 4.42 0.81 5.40
C TYR A 10 3.41 -0.27 5.05
N ALA A 11 3.35 -1.31 5.88
CA ALA A 11 2.38 -2.38 5.78
C ALA A 11 2.06 -2.94 7.17
N THR A 12 0.96 -3.68 7.27
CA THR A 12 0.63 -4.49 8.45
C THR A 12 1.08 -5.94 8.25
N ALA A 13 1.05 -6.72 9.33
CA ALA A 13 1.29 -8.16 9.23
C ALA A 13 0.29 -8.85 8.30
N GLU A 14 -1.00 -8.46 8.34
CA GLU A 14 -2.03 -9.06 7.48
C GLU A 14 -1.79 -8.76 6.00
N THR A 15 -1.51 -7.50 5.66
CA THR A 15 -1.28 -7.10 4.25
C THR A 15 -0.01 -7.75 3.67
N ILE A 16 1.03 -7.97 4.49
CA ILE A 16 2.21 -8.74 4.10
C ILE A 16 1.85 -10.22 3.83
N ALA A 17 1.06 -10.83 4.72
CA ALA A 17 0.64 -12.21 4.56
C ALA A 17 -0.23 -12.39 3.30
N GLU A 18 -1.19 -11.50 3.08
CA GLU A 18 -2.05 -11.49 1.91
C GLU A 18 -1.25 -11.33 0.62
N ALA A 19 -0.29 -10.39 0.57
CA ALA A 19 0.57 -10.19 -0.59
C ALA A 19 1.36 -11.46 -0.94
N ARG A 20 1.86 -12.20 0.06
CA ARG A 20 2.56 -13.47 -0.15
C ARG A 20 1.63 -14.54 -0.72
N VAL A 21 0.40 -14.66 -0.22
CA VAL A 21 -0.59 -15.63 -0.71
C VAL A 21 -0.96 -15.30 -2.15
N LYS A 22 -1.41 -14.08 -2.43
CA LYS A 22 -1.79 -13.64 -3.78
C LYS A 22 -0.66 -13.78 -4.79
N ALA A 23 0.57 -13.45 -4.41
CA ALA A 23 1.71 -13.64 -5.30
C ALA A 23 1.94 -15.11 -5.68
N ARG A 24 1.75 -16.04 -4.73
CA ARG A 24 1.85 -17.49 -5.01
C ARG A 24 0.74 -17.94 -5.95
N GLU A 25 -0.50 -17.52 -5.70
CA GLU A 25 -1.67 -17.85 -6.52
C GLU A 25 -1.53 -17.33 -7.95
N LEU A 26 -1.17 -16.06 -8.10
CA LEU A 26 -1.02 -15.41 -9.41
C LEU A 26 0.18 -15.98 -10.20
N THR A 27 1.25 -16.39 -9.51
CA THR A 27 2.37 -17.12 -10.12
C THR A 27 1.92 -18.48 -10.63
N ALA A 28 1.18 -19.25 -9.81
CA ALA A 28 0.65 -20.55 -10.19
C ALA A 28 -0.35 -20.45 -11.37
N ALA A 29 -1.11 -19.36 -11.43
CA ALA A 29 -2.06 -19.09 -12.51
C ALA A 29 -1.42 -18.53 -13.80
N GLY A 30 -0.09 -18.36 -13.85
CA GLY A 30 0.61 -17.82 -15.03
C GLY A 30 0.21 -16.38 -15.39
N ARG A 31 -0.27 -15.60 -14.41
CA ARG A 31 -0.82 -14.25 -14.63
C ARG A 31 0.24 -13.17 -14.76
N PHE A 32 1.51 -13.50 -14.56
CA PHE A 32 2.61 -12.56 -14.69
C PHE A 32 3.51 -12.93 -15.88
N PRO A 33 3.88 -11.95 -16.72
CA PRO A 33 4.82 -12.16 -17.82
C PRO A 33 6.25 -12.48 -17.33
N HIS A 34 6.56 -12.15 -16.08
CA HIS A 34 7.84 -12.36 -15.42
C HIS A 34 7.63 -12.90 -14.01
N ASP A 35 8.63 -13.59 -13.44
CA ASP A 35 8.56 -14.05 -12.04
C ASP A 35 8.39 -12.84 -11.10
N PRO A 36 7.29 -12.75 -10.31
CA PRO A 36 7.05 -11.64 -9.40
C PRO A 36 7.91 -11.71 -8.13
N LYS A 37 8.54 -12.85 -7.83
CA LYS A 37 9.26 -13.06 -6.56
C LYS A 37 10.39 -12.06 -6.30
N PRO A 38 11.26 -11.69 -7.26
CA PRO A 38 12.33 -10.73 -7.00
C PRO A 38 11.79 -9.37 -6.56
N MET A 39 10.75 -8.89 -7.22
CA MET A 39 10.10 -7.62 -6.89
C MET A 39 9.40 -7.68 -5.52
N LEU A 40 8.68 -8.78 -5.24
CA LEU A 40 8.03 -8.98 -3.96
C LEU A 40 9.05 -9.07 -2.82
N ASN A 41 10.15 -9.80 -3.00
CA ASN A 41 11.21 -9.90 -2.00
C ASN A 41 11.86 -8.54 -1.74
N TRP A 42 12.10 -7.76 -2.79
CA TRP A 42 12.60 -6.39 -2.64
C TRP A 42 11.61 -5.52 -1.85
N TYR A 43 10.31 -5.58 -2.16
CA TYR A 43 9.28 -4.85 -1.42
C TYR A 43 9.28 -5.25 0.07
N LEU A 44 9.23 -6.55 0.36
CA LEU A 44 9.19 -7.10 1.71
C LEU A 44 10.44 -6.78 2.53
N ALA A 45 11.60 -6.63 1.90
CA ALA A 45 12.83 -6.22 2.57
C ALA A 45 12.90 -4.72 2.88
N ASN A 46 12.07 -3.89 2.25
CA ASN A 46 12.12 -2.43 2.38
C ASN A 46 10.89 -1.83 3.08
N VAL A 47 9.78 -2.58 3.17
CA VAL A 47 8.56 -2.15 3.84
C VAL A 47 8.74 -2.18 5.36
N ARG A 48 8.20 -1.18 6.06
CA ARG A 48 8.15 -1.15 7.52
C ARG A 48 6.82 -1.71 8.00
N THR A 49 6.89 -2.76 8.81
CA THR A 49 5.71 -3.32 9.47
C THR A 49 5.29 -2.43 10.64
N ILE A 50 4.01 -2.11 10.74
CA ILE A 50 3.42 -1.31 11.81
C ILE A 50 2.12 -1.95 12.30
N GLU A 51 1.68 -1.56 13.49
CA GLU A 51 0.36 -1.86 14.00
C GLU A 51 -0.67 -0.87 13.43
N PRO A 52 -1.80 -1.34 12.88
CA PRO A 52 -2.84 -0.46 12.36
C PRO A 52 -3.50 0.36 13.47
N ALA A 53 -3.82 1.61 13.18
CA ALA A 53 -4.56 2.46 14.13
C ALA A 53 -6.06 2.13 14.11
N PRO A 54 -6.75 2.17 15.26
CA PRO A 54 -8.20 1.97 15.29
C PRO A 54 -8.91 3.12 14.58
N LEU A 55 -9.73 2.82 13.57
CA LEU A 55 -10.48 3.83 12.82
C LEU A 55 -11.70 4.40 13.57
N GLY A 56 -12.14 3.70 14.63
CA GLY A 56 -13.32 4.01 15.45
C GLY A 56 -14.66 3.72 14.78
N LYS A 57 -14.79 3.97 13.48
CA LYS A 57 -15.96 3.60 12.66
C LYS A 57 -15.53 3.25 11.25
N GLN A 58 -16.37 2.51 10.53
CA GLN A 58 -16.15 2.21 9.12
C GLN A 58 -16.01 3.50 8.30
N ARG A 59 -15.01 3.58 7.41
CA ARG A 59 -14.70 4.79 6.62
C ARG A 59 -14.83 4.56 5.13
N SER A 60 -14.36 3.42 4.64
CA SER A 60 -14.58 3.05 3.24
C SER A 60 -15.98 2.47 3.04
N ARG A 61 -16.45 2.59 1.81
CA ARG A 61 -17.69 1.94 1.35
C ARG A 61 -17.53 0.43 1.36
N ASP A 62 -16.35 -0.07 0.99
CA ASP A 62 -15.95 -1.46 1.19
C ASP A 62 -15.22 -1.62 2.52
N ARG A 63 -15.72 -2.49 3.40
CA ARG A 63 -15.08 -2.79 4.69
C ARG A 63 -13.66 -3.36 4.51
N ASN A 64 -13.37 -3.98 3.37
CA ASN A 64 -12.06 -4.58 3.09
C ASN A 64 -10.96 -3.53 2.89
N ASP A 65 -11.32 -2.27 2.65
CA ASP A 65 -10.38 -1.16 2.47
C ASP A 65 -9.99 -0.46 3.78
N ASP A 66 -10.83 -0.57 4.81
CA ASP A 66 -10.57 0.04 6.12
C ASP A 66 -9.20 -0.37 6.69
N PRO A 67 -8.74 -1.63 6.59
CA PRO A 67 -7.38 -2.01 6.98
C PRO A 67 -6.27 -1.18 6.32
N ILE A 68 -6.43 -0.76 5.06
CA ILE A 68 -5.45 0.09 4.35
C ILE A 68 -5.40 1.47 5.00
N LEU A 69 -6.55 2.04 5.34
CA LEU A 69 -6.65 3.33 6.02
C LEU A 69 -6.12 3.25 7.45
N ALA A 70 -6.40 2.14 8.16
CA ALA A 70 -5.91 1.88 9.50
C ALA A 70 -4.38 1.78 9.52
N CYS A 71 -3.80 1.11 8.53
CA CYS A 71 -2.36 1.06 8.32
C CYS A 71 -1.77 2.45 8.05
N ALA A 72 -2.37 3.20 7.13
CA ALA A 72 -1.89 4.53 6.78
C ALA A 72 -1.95 5.51 7.96
N LEU A 73 -3.03 5.43 8.75
CA LEU A 73 -3.20 6.21 9.97
C LEU A 73 -2.18 5.82 11.04
N GLY A 74 -1.97 4.52 11.29
CA GLY A 74 -0.97 4.02 12.26
C GLY A 74 0.46 4.38 11.86
N ALA A 75 0.75 4.44 10.56
CA ALA A 75 2.03 4.87 10.02
C ALA A 75 2.25 6.40 10.05
N GLY A 76 1.21 7.21 10.31
CA GLY A 76 1.25 8.66 10.10
C GLY A 76 1.52 9.04 8.64
N ALA A 77 1.10 8.19 7.70
CA ALA A 77 1.33 8.38 6.28
C ALA A 77 0.47 9.52 5.73
N ARG A 78 1.05 10.34 4.86
CA ARG A 78 0.32 11.42 4.17
C ARG A 78 -0.34 10.97 2.88
N ILE A 79 0.13 9.85 2.32
CA ILE A 79 -0.27 9.37 1.00
C ILE A 79 -0.48 7.85 1.05
N VAL A 80 -1.61 7.40 0.52
CA VAL A 80 -1.86 6.00 0.13
C VAL A 80 -1.82 5.92 -1.39
N THR A 81 -1.16 4.90 -1.92
CA THR A 81 -1.21 4.61 -3.35
C THR A 81 -2.14 3.45 -3.64
N ALA A 82 -3.15 3.68 -4.48
CA ALA A 82 -4.12 2.66 -4.88
C ALA A 82 -4.51 2.80 -6.37
N TYR A 83 -4.98 1.69 -6.96
CA TYR A 83 -5.67 1.70 -8.26
C TYR A 83 -7.18 1.55 -8.13
N ASP A 84 -7.66 1.15 -6.95
CA ASP A 84 -9.07 0.96 -6.67
C ASP A 84 -9.84 2.29 -6.78
N LYS A 85 -10.95 2.28 -7.52
CA LYS A 85 -11.73 3.49 -7.78
C LYS A 85 -12.44 3.97 -6.52
N ASP A 86 -12.94 3.06 -5.70
CA ASP A 86 -13.71 3.43 -4.53
C ASP A 86 -12.83 4.09 -3.48
N LEU A 87 -11.59 3.59 -3.30
CA LEU A 87 -10.54 4.24 -2.52
C LEU A 87 -10.16 5.61 -3.08
N LEU A 88 -9.95 5.73 -4.39
CA LEU A 88 -9.56 7.00 -5.02
C LEU A 88 -10.64 8.08 -4.87
N ASP A 89 -11.91 7.69 -4.84
CA ASP A 89 -13.05 8.60 -4.70
C ASP A 89 -13.33 9.01 -3.22
N MET A 90 -12.58 8.47 -2.23
CA MET A 90 -12.74 8.82 -0.80
C MET A 90 -12.23 10.22 -0.43
N GLY A 91 -11.55 10.91 -1.34
CA GLY A 91 -10.95 12.22 -1.06
C GLY A 91 -9.76 12.13 -0.11
N LYS A 92 -9.88 12.70 1.10
CA LYS A 92 -8.78 12.79 2.09
C LYS A 92 -9.17 12.31 3.49
N PRO A 93 -9.49 11.01 3.69
CA PRO A 93 -9.83 10.48 5.00
C PRO A 93 -8.68 10.70 5.99
N PHE A 94 -8.96 11.28 7.15
CA PHE A 94 -7.95 11.63 8.17
C PHE A 94 -6.80 12.52 7.65
N GLY A 95 -7.04 13.29 6.58
CA GLY A 95 -6.01 14.09 5.92
C GLY A 95 -5.03 13.27 5.05
N ILE A 96 -5.27 11.97 4.89
CA ILE A 96 -4.46 11.07 4.07
C ILE A 96 -4.93 11.17 2.62
N GLU A 97 -4.04 11.53 1.71
CA GLU A 97 -4.36 11.64 0.29
C GLU A 97 -4.25 10.28 -0.40
N ILE A 98 -5.25 9.91 -1.21
CA ILE A 98 -5.23 8.66 -1.96
C ILE A 98 -5.00 8.98 -3.44
N ILE A 99 -3.87 8.53 -4.00
CA ILE A 99 -3.49 8.79 -5.39
C ILE A 99 -3.03 7.53 -6.11
N LYS A 100 -3.01 7.57 -7.44
CA LYS A 100 -2.42 6.49 -8.23
C LYS A 100 -0.89 6.48 -8.07
N PRO A 101 -0.23 5.31 -8.12
CA PRO A 101 1.25 5.23 -8.10
C PRO A 101 1.92 6.12 -9.15
N ALA A 102 1.35 6.22 -10.36
CA ALA A 102 1.86 7.09 -11.42
C ALA A 102 1.86 8.58 -11.04
N GLU A 103 0.86 9.03 -10.27
CA GLU A 103 0.79 10.41 -9.77
C GLU A 103 1.85 10.66 -8.70
N LEU A 104 2.04 9.72 -7.77
CA LEU A 104 3.11 9.81 -6.77
C LEU A 104 4.48 9.96 -7.47
N LEU A 105 4.76 9.14 -8.49
CA LEU A 105 6.01 9.21 -9.23
C LEU A 105 6.20 10.56 -9.94
N ARG A 106 5.14 11.16 -10.49
CA ARG A 106 5.21 12.52 -11.07
C ARG A 106 5.61 13.56 -10.02
N ARG A 107 5.05 13.47 -8.81
CA ARG A 107 5.35 14.38 -7.69
C ARG A 107 6.74 14.18 -7.08
N LEU A 108 7.43 13.07 -7.35
CA LEU A 108 8.79 12.84 -6.88
C LEU A 108 9.87 13.26 -7.88
N LYS A 109 9.50 13.36 -9.17
CA LYS A 109 10.37 13.76 -10.28
C LYS A 109 10.61 15.28 -10.36
N VAL A 110 10.22 16.03 -9.32
CA VAL A 110 10.68 17.40 -9.07
C VAL A 110 12.11 17.43 -8.56
#